data_AF-A0A844KVB0-F1
#
_entry.id   AF-A0A844KVB0-F1
#
_cell.length_a   1.000
_cell.length_b   1.000
_cell.length_c   1.000
_cell.angle_alpha   90.00
_cell.angle_beta   90.00
_cell.angle_gamma   90.00
#
_symmetry.space_group_name_H-M   'P 1'
#
loop_
_entity.id
_entity.type
_entity.pdbx_description
1 polymer ?
#
loop_
_entity_poly.entity_id
_entity_poly.type
_entity_poly.pdbx_seq_one_letter_code
_entity_poly.pdbx_strand_id
1 'polypeptide(L)'
;MITKAALLEDLDRAGIDPHGMLLCHFSMKKIGPVENGADTVLDALMEYMKNGLLIVPCHTWSNVNDENPVFDVRETKPCVGLLPDLFRRRKGVPFPVSWTVKMKKKQKETQDILSYH
;
A
#
# COMPACT_ATOMS: atom_id res chain seq x y z
N MET A 1 15.14 10.14 -15.27
CA MET A 1 14.69 8.93 -14.58
C MET A 1 14.70 9.25 -13.09
N ILE A 2 13.62 8.98 -12.38
CA ILE A 2 13.52 9.25 -10.94
C ILE A 2 14.29 8.17 -10.19
N THR A 3 15.12 8.59 -9.24
CA THR A 3 15.94 7.68 -8.41
C THR A 3 15.31 7.49 -7.04
N LYS A 4 15.76 6.47 -6.30
CA LYS A 4 15.34 6.26 -4.91
C LYS A 4 15.62 7.47 -4.02
N ALA A 5 16.80 8.09 -4.17
CA ALA A 5 17.20 9.25 -3.39
C ALA A 5 16.28 10.46 -3.63
N ALA A 6 15.88 10.71 -4.88
CA ALA A 6 14.94 11.77 -5.20
C ALA A 6 13.56 11.54 -4.57
N LEU A 7 13.08 10.28 -4.53
CA LEU A 7 11.83 9.94 -3.86
C LEU A 7 11.90 10.18 -2.34
N LEU A 8 13.02 9.84 -1.70
CA LEU A 8 13.20 10.09 -0.26
C LEU A 8 13.18 11.60 0.06
N GLU A 9 13.85 12.40 -0.77
CA GLU A 9 13.83 13.86 -0.67
C GLU A 9 12.43 14.44 -0.90
N ASP A 10 11.67 13.90 -1.84
CA ASP A 10 10.29 14.31 -2.09
C ASP A 10 9.36 14.00 -0.91
N LEU A 11 9.54 12.84 -0.26
CA LEU A 11 8.77 12.47 0.94
C LEU A 11 9.09 13.41 2.11
N ASP A 12 10.37 13.74 2.29
CA ASP A 12 10.82 14.68 3.32
C ASP A 12 10.29 16.10 3.08
N ARG A 13 10.40 16.58 1.83
CA ARG A 13 9.86 17.88 1.41
C ARG A 13 8.35 17.95 1.53
N ALA A 14 7.64 16.84 1.41
CA ALA A 14 6.20 16.75 1.64
C ALA A 14 5.83 16.84 3.13
N GLY A 15 6.80 16.79 4.05
CA GLY A 15 6.58 16.87 5.49
C GLY A 15 5.90 15.63 6.07
N ILE A 16 6.09 14.47 5.43
CA ILE A 16 5.56 13.20 5.93
C ILE A 16 6.34 12.81 7.18
N ASP A 17 5.64 12.46 8.25
CA ASP A 17 6.29 12.00 9.48
C ASP A 17 6.81 10.56 9.31
N PRO A 18 8.14 10.32 9.33
CA PRO A 18 8.71 8.97 9.18
C PRO A 18 8.44 8.04 10.38
N HIS A 19 7.95 8.59 11.50
CA HIS A 19 7.53 7.84 12.68
C HIS A 19 6.00 7.68 12.78
N GLY A 20 5.26 8.35 11.89
CA GLY A 20 3.81 8.36 11.87
C GLY A 20 3.20 7.19 11.12
N MET A 21 1.92 7.35 10.73
CA MET A 21 1.20 6.41 9.89
C MET A 21 0.94 7.03 8.52
N LEU A 22 1.40 6.36 7.46
CA LEU A 22 1.20 6.77 6.07
C LEU A 22 0.28 5.78 5.35
N LEU A 23 -0.92 6.23 5.02
CA LEU A 23 -1.86 5.53 4.13
C LEU A 23 -1.81 6.18 2.76
N CYS A 24 -1.51 5.42 1.71
CA CYS A 24 -1.18 5.99 0.42
C CYS A 24 -1.78 5.22 -0.76
N HIS A 25 -2.32 5.97 -1.72
CA HIS A 25 -2.73 5.49 -3.03
C HIS A 25 -1.74 5.99 -4.08
N PHE A 26 -1.26 5.08 -4.92
CA PHE A 26 -0.19 5.38 -5.86
C PHE A 26 -0.63 5.23 -7.31
N SER A 27 -0.05 6.07 -8.17
CA SER A 27 -0.16 5.94 -9.62
C SER A 27 1.22 6.03 -10.24
N MET A 28 1.76 4.89 -10.68
CA MET A 28 3.03 4.83 -11.41
C MET A 28 3.04 5.75 -12.64
N LYS A 29 1.87 5.92 -13.29
CA LYS A 29 1.72 6.83 -14.43
C LYS A 29 1.96 8.29 -14.06
N LYS A 30 1.61 8.71 -12.84
CA LYS A 30 1.77 10.09 -12.35
C LYS A 30 3.17 10.36 -11.82
N ILE A 31 3.81 9.35 -11.22
CA ILE A 31 5.21 9.43 -10.77
C ILE A 31 6.13 9.59 -12.00
N GLY A 32 5.89 8.83 -13.06
CA GLY A 32 6.72 8.86 -14.26
C GLY A 32 7.81 7.77 -14.25
N PRO A 33 8.82 7.86 -15.12
CA PRO A 33 9.83 6.83 -15.26
C PRO A 33 10.79 6.80 -14.07
N VAL A 34 10.69 5.74 -13.26
CA VAL A 34 11.54 5.46 -12.09
C VAL A 34 12.58 4.39 -12.44
N GLU A 35 13.79 4.53 -11.94
CA GLU A 35 14.83 3.51 -11.98
C GLU A 35 14.30 2.20 -11.37
N ASN A 36 14.48 1.05 -12.02
CA ASN A 36 13.92 -0.25 -11.60
C ASN A 36 12.39 -0.27 -11.37
N GLY A 37 11.66 0.73 -11.87
CA GLY A 37 10.20 0.75 -11.88
C GLY A 37 9.55 0.83 -10.49
N ALA A 38 8.52 -0.01 -10.29
CA ALA A 38 7.68 0.02 -9.09
C ALA A 38 8.43 -0.40 -7.82
N ASP A 39 9.46 -1.23 -7.94
CA ASP A 39 10.23 -1.70 -6.79
C ASP A 39 10.98 -0.57 -6.10
N THR A 40 11.57 0.36 -6.85
CA THR A 40 12.25 1.53 -6.27
C THR A 40 11.29 2.44 -5.52
N VAL A 41 10.05 2.56 -5.98
CA VAL A 41 9.02 3.34 -5.27
C VAL A 41 8.71 2.69 -3.92
N LEU A 42 8.51 1.37 -3.90
CA LEU A 42 8.25 0.64 -2.66
C LEU A 42 9.46 0.63 -1.74
N ASP A 43 10.67 0.48 -2.27
CA ASP A 43 11.92 0.54 -1.50
C ASP A 43 12.07 1.90 -0.82
N ALA A 44 11.84 3.00 -1.55
CA ALA A 44 11.89 4.34 -0.99
C ALA A 44 10.87 4.52 0.15
N LEU A 45 9.63 4.10 -0.05
CA LEU A 45 8.57 4.22 0.96
C LEU A 45 8.85 3.37 2.20
N MET A 46 9.28 2.12 2.02
CA MET A 46 9.60 1.22 3.12
C MET A 46 10.84 1.69 3.89
N GLU A 47 11.82 2.27 3.20
CA GLU A 47 13.01 2.84 3.82
C GLU A 47 12.67 4.11 4.60
N TYR A 48 11.85 5.00 4.03
CA TYR A 48 11.42 6.23 4.67
C TYR A 48 10.57 5.96 5.91
N MET A 49 9.59 5.06 5.80
CA MET A 49 8.66 4.70 6.88
C MET A 49 9.17 3.55 7.76
N LYS A 50 10.48 3.24 7.75
CA LYS A 50 11.02 2.09 8.51
C LYS A 50 10.75 2.14 10.02
N ASN A 51 10.58 3.34 10.57
CA ASN A 51 10.29 3.60 11.98
C ASN A 51 8.81 3.93 12.25
N GLY A 52 7.98 3.93 11.21
CA GLY A 52 6.55 4.24 11.26
C GLY A 52 5.70 3.11 10.70
N LEU A 53 4.48 3.43 10.27
CA LEU A 53 3.54 2.47 9.71
C LEU A 53 3.16 2.86 8.27
N LEU A 54 3.58 2.04 7.29
CA LEU A 54 3.19 2.18 5.89
C LEU A 54 1.99 1.27 5.58
N ILE A 55 0.90 1.86 5.06
CA ILE A 55 -0.33 1.14 4.71
C ILE A 55 -0.62 1.35 3.22
N VAL A 56 -0.70 0.22 2.49
CA VAL A 56 -1.03 0.20 1.06
C VAL A 56 -2.33 -0.57 0.84
N PRO A 57 -3.43 0.08 0.44
CA PRO A 57 -4.71 -0.58 0.21
C PRO A 57 -4.67 -1.64 -0.89
N CYS A 58 -5.08 -2.87 -0.57
CA CYS A 58 -5.13 -4.02 -1.48
C CYS A 58 -6.59 -4.41 -1.79
N HIS A 59 -7.35 -3.49 -2.39
CA HIS A 59 -8.77 -3.72 -2.66
C HIS A 59 -9.01 -4.86 -3.65
N THR A 60 -10.06 -5.67 -3.42
CA THR A 60 -10.44 -6.82 -4.27
C THR A 60 -11.91 -6.78 -4.72
N TRP A 61 -12.60 -5.64 -4.59
CA TRP A 61 -14.04 -5.55 -4.85
C TRP A 61 -14.45 -5.88 -6.30
N SER A 62 -13.53 -5.77 -7.26
CA SER A 62 -13.85 -6.05 -8.66
C SER A 62 -13.75 -7.54 -9.01
N ASN A 63 -13.02 -8.33 -8.22
CA ASN A 63 -12.76 -9.74 -8.50
C ASN A 63 -13.20 -10.68 -7.38
N VAL A 64 -13.60 -10.15 -6.22
CA VAL A 64 -14.34 -10.88 -5.19
C VAL A 64 -15.73 -10.26 -5.09
N ASN A 65 -16.73 -10.98 -5.59
CA ASN A 65 -18.11 -10.53 -5.72
C ASN A 65 -19.07 -11.74 -5.63
N ASP A 66 -20.37 -11.52 -5.84
CA ASP A 66 -21.37 -12.58 -5.70
C ASP A 66 -21.15 -13.77 -6.66
N GLU A 67 -20.54 -13.54 -7.83
CA GLU A 67 -20.23 -14.57 -8.83
C GLU A 67 -18.89 -15.27 -8.54
N ASN A 68 -17.96 -14.60 -7.85
CA ASN A 68 -16.69 -15.16 -7.38
C ASN A 68 -16.44 -14.76 -5.92
N PRO A 69 -17.07 -15.43 -4.93
CA PRO A 69 -17.09 -14.95 -3.55
C PRO A 69 -15.84 -15.32 -2.75
N VAL A 70 -14.91 -16.09 -3.34
CA VAL A 70 -13.74 -16.62 -2.64
C VAL A 70 -12.63 -15.57 -2.62
N PHE A 71 -12.21 -15.19 -1.42
CA PHE A 71 -11.00 -14.43 -1.18
C PHE A 71 -9.91 -15.34 -0.61
N ASP A 72 -8.73 -15.32 -1.24
CA ASP A 72 -7.51 -15.94 -0.75
C ASP A 72 -6.46 -14.85 -0.53
N VAL A 73 -5.91 -14.81 0.69
CA VAL A 73 -4.94 -13.77 1.09
C VAL A 73 -3.63 -13.80 0.30
N ARG A 74 -3.25 -14.96 -0.23
CA ARG A 74 -2.02 -15.19 -1.00
C ARG A 74 -2.27 -15.07 -2.49
N GLU A 75 -3.41 -15.53 -2.97
CA GLU A 75 -3.68 -15.67 -4.41
C GLU A 75 -4.56 -14.55 -4.99
N THR A 76 -5.49 -13.98 -4.21
CA THR A 76 -6.39 -12.94 -4.75
C THR A 76 -5.61 -11.65 -5.03
N LYS A 77 -5.56 -11.27 -6.31
CA LYS A 77 -4.89 -10.06 -6.78
C LYS A 77 -5.69 -8.80 -6.44
N PRO A 78 -5.05 -7.72 -5.97
CA PRO A 78 -5.71 -6.42 -5.84
C PRO A 78 -6.16 -5.84 -7.19
N CYS A 79 -7.24 -5.06 -7.20
CA CYS A 79 -7.78 -4.39 -8.39
C CYS A 79 -7.36 -2.92 -8.55
N VAL A 80 -6.59 -2.37 -7.60
CA VAL A 80 -6.29 -0.92 -7.51
C VAL A 80 -4.86 -0.54 -7.93
N GLY A 81 -4.15 -1.45 -8.59
CA GLY A 81 -2.87 -1.14 -9.25
C GLY A 81 -1.78 -2.17 -9.00
N LEU A 82 -0.61 -1.93 -9.61
CA LEU A 82 0.56 -2.81 -9.54
C LEU A 82 1.21 -2.81 -8.14
N LEU A 83 1.35 -1.62 -7.55
CA LEU A 83 2.08 -1.45 -6.28
C LEU A 83 1.48 -2.26 -5.12
N PRO A 84 0.15 -2.31 -4.91
CA PRO A 84 -0.46 -3.20 -3.91
C PRO A 84 -0.12 -4.69 -4.10
N ASP A 85 -0.10 -5.19 -5.34
CA ASP A 85 0.22 -6.60 -5.61
C ASP A 85 1.69 -6.93 -5.37
N LEU A 86 2.59 -5.99 -5.67
CA LEU A 86 4.02 -6.15 -5.36
C LEU A 86 4.29 -6.02 -3.86
N PHE A 87 3.69 -5.01 -3.21
CA PHE A 87 3.92 -4.70 -1.79
C PHE A 87 3.53 -5.87 -0.88
N ARG A 88 2.36 -6.49 -1.10
CA ARG A 88 1.90 -7.63 -0.27
C ARG A 88 2.79 -8.87 -0.36
N ARG A 89 3.65 -8.97 -1.38
CA ARG A 89 4.59 -10.08 -1.58
C ARG A 89 5.96 -9.84 -0.94
N ARG A 90 6.20 -8.65 -0.39
CA ARG A 90 7.50 -8.28 0.20
C ARG A 90 7.69 -8.91 1.57
N LYS A 91 8.94 -9.31 1.84
CA LYS A 91 9.32 -9.85 3.15
C LYS A 91 9.08 -8.81 4.24
N GLY A 92 8.47 -9.22 5.34
CA GLY A 92 8.17 -8.34 6.48
C GLY A 92 6.85 -7.57 6.38
N VAL A 93 6.13 -7.66 5.25
CA VAL A 93 4.75 -7.15 5.14
C VAL A 93 3.80 -8.24 5.65
N PRO A 94 3.08 -8.03 6.77
CA PRO A 94 2.08 -8.98 7.22
C PRO A 94 0.97 -9.10 6.17
N PHE A 95 0.49 -10.32 5.96
CA PHE A 95 -0.56 -10.59 4.99
C PHE A 95 -1.82 -9.76 5.28
N PRO A 96 -2.37 -9.02 4.31
CA PRO A 96 -3.57 -8.24 4.54
C PRO A 96 -4.76 -9.19 4.72
N VAL A 97 -5.25 -9.37 5.95
CA VAL A 97 -6.59 -9.91 6.17
C VAL A 97 -7.58 -9.01 5.40
N SER A 98 -8.46 -9.59 4.59
CA SER A 98 -9.36 -8.86 3.68
C SER A 98 -10.05 -7.66 4.36
N TRP A 99 -9.64 -6.44 4.01
CA TRP A 99 -10.31 -5.20 4.46
C TRP A 99 -11.43 -4.74 3.51
N THR A 100 -11.74 -5.52 2.48
CA THR A 100 -12.69 -5.13 1.41
C THR A 100 -14.12 -4.89 1.91
N VAL A 101 -14.50 -5.35 3.12
CA VAL A 101 -15.91 -5.32 3.57
C VAL A 101 -16.34 -4.02 4.29
N LYS A 102 -15.46 -3.06 4.65
CA LYS A 102 -15.90 -1.92 5.50
C LYS A 102 -15.47 -0.51 5.12
N MET A 103 -14.94 -0.27 3.91
CA MET A 103 -14.57 1.09 3.49
C MET A 103 -15.75 1.95 2.99
N LYS A 104 -16.90 1.35 2.61
CA LYS A 104 -18.10 2.14 2.23
C LYS A 104 -18.77 2.86 3.40
N LYS A 105 -18.48 2.49 4.66
CA LYS A 105 -19.21 2.98 5.85
C LYS A 105 -18.34 3.62 6.92
N LYS A 106 -17.01 3.56 6.82
CA LYS A 106 -16.10 3.89 7.94
C LYS A 106 -15.04 4.95 7.62
N GLN A 107 -15.39 5.95 6.80
CA GLN A 107 -14.58 7.16 6.60
C GLN A 107 -14.54 8.07 7.86
N LYS A 108 -15.12 7.64 8.99
CA LYS A 108 -15.29 8.44 10.21
C LYS A 108 -14.52 7.95 11.45
N GLU A 109 -13.99 6.73 11.46
CA GLU A 109 -13.46 6.12 12.70
C GLU A 109 -12.28 5.17 12.41
N THR A 110 -11.09 5.74 12.26
CA THR A 110 -9.79 5.05 12.25
C THR A 110 -9.15 5.16 13.63
N GLN A 111 -9.51 4.27 14.56
CA GLN A 111 -8.85 4.18 15.89
C GLN A 111 -8.47 2.76 16.36
N ASP A 112 -8.81 1.68 15.65
CA ASP A 112 -8.40 0.32 16.07
C ASP A 112 -7.86 -0.47 14.88
N ILE A 113 -6.54 -0.49 14.67
CA ILE A 113 -5.92 -1.10 13.47
C ILE A 113 -4.96 -2.27 13.75
N LEU A 114 -4.58 -2.60 15.00
CA LEU A 114 -3.61 -3.69 15.23
C LEU A 114 -3.91 -4.69 16.36
N SER A 115 -5.11 -4.68 16.96
CA SER A 115 -5.39 -5.51 18.14
C SER A 115 -6.19 -6.80 17.91
N TYR A 116 -6.37 -7.24 16.67
CA TYR A 116 -7.03 -8.52 16.41
C TYR A 116 -6.18 -9.41 15.51
N HIS A 117 -5.54 -10.39 16.18
CA HIS A 117 -4.83 -11.59 15.70
C HIS A 117 -3.31 -11.42 15.55
#